data_AF-A0A0J7YRS9-F1
#
_entry.id   AF-A0A0J7YRS9-F1
#
_cell.length_a   1.000
_cell.length_b   1.000
_cell.length_c   1.000
_cell.angle_alpha   90.00
_cell.angle_beta   90.00
_cell.angle_gamma   90.00
#
_symmetry.space_group_name_H-M   'P 1'
#
loop_
_entity.id
_entity.type
_entity.pdbx_description
1 polymer ?
#
loop_
_entity_poly.entity_id
_entity_poly.type
_entity_poly.pdbx_seq_one_letter_code
_entity_poly.pdbx_strand_id
1 'polypeptide(L)'
;MRPTRTALTLVITAALAPALLLAGPALAAGSTPSSATTVATASDTAGPSVDDMSDDDVRVAIARIIADPTTGRAVYAAAQKAMDGTIEDQRYFLETGRWIAQAEDDRVAIARILASADPKTDKAVIREANEALDANTPAVLRAFLETGYRLARAEDDRVRVARILADPTISDALRAAAEDAIDGTPEELRYFIEVGQYEVDG
;
A
#
# COMPACT_ATOMS: atom_id res chain seq x y z
N MET A 1 -19.46 -25.87 -24.51
CA MET A 1 -18.57 -25.11 -25.41
C MET A 1 -17.44 -24.55 -24.55
N ARG A 2 -16.21 -25.02 -24.76
CA ARG A 2 -15.01 -24.61 -24.02
C ARG A 2 -14.31 -23.47 -24.76
N PRO A 3 -13.91 -22.39 -24.08
CA PRO A 3 -12.79 -21.59 -24.54
C PRO A 3 -11.57 -21.80 -23.64
N THR A 4 -10.60 -22.51 -24.18
CA THR A 4 -9.19 -22.56 -23.75
C THR A 4 -8.58 -21.16 -23.85
N ARG A 5 -7.90 -20.69 -22.79
CA ARG A 5 -7.06 -19.49 -22.82
C ARG A 5 -5.64 -19.83 -22.38
N THR A 6 -4.73 -19.44 -23.25
CA THR A 6 -3.34 -19.85 -23.38
C THR A 6 -2.44 -19.05 -22.45
N ALA A 7 -1.53 -19.73 -21.75
CA ALA A 7 -0.46 -19.15 -20.96
C ALA A 7 0.73 -18.73 -21.86
N LEU A 8 1.35 -17.58 -21.55
CA LEU A 8 2.56 -17.06 -22.19
C LEU A 8 3.58 -16.74 -21.10
N THR A 9 4.58 -17.61 -20.94
CA THR A 9 5.77 -17.40 -20.11
C THR A 9 6.94 -17.04 -21.00
N LEU A 10 7.55 -15.88 -20.76
CA LEU A 10 8.78 -15.46 -21.43
C LEU A 10 9.93 -15.50 -20.42
N VAL A 11 10.77 -16.52 -20.54
CA VAL A 11 12.05 -16.65 -19.84
C VAL A 11 13.15 -16.26 -20.84
N ILE A 12 13.93 -15.22 -20.54
CA ILE A 12 15.15 -14.91 -21.27
C ILE A 12 16.23 -14.58 -20.23
N THR A 13 17.13 -15.53 -19.98
CA THR A 13 18.44 -15.25 -19.38
C THR A 13 19.50 -15.98 -20.21
N ALA A 14 20.27 -15.17 -20.96
CA ALA A 14 21.37 -15.62 -21.79
C ALA A 14 22.60 -15.91 -20.91
N ALA A 15 23.27 -17.01 -21.22
CA ALA A 15 24.55 -17.42 -20.63
C ALA A 15 25.72 -16.90 -21.46
N LEU A 16 26.78 -16.40 -20.80
CA LEU A 16 28.17 -16.50 -21.30
C LEU A 16 29.16 -16.37 -20.15
N ALA A 17 29.99 -17.39 -19.95
CA ALA A 17 31.16 -17.45 -19.07
C ALA A 17 32.45 -17.52 -19.93
N PRO A 18 33.66 -17.75 -19.39
CA PRO A 18 34.44 -17.03 -18.38
C PRO A 18 35.86 -16.65 -18.93
N ALA A 19 36.66 -15.89 -18.19
CA ALA A 19 38.12 -15.87 -18.38
C ALA A 19 38.85 -15.58 -17.06
N LEU A 20 39.57 -16.59 -16.56
CA LEU A 20 40.62 -16.47 -15.54
C LEU A 20 41.91 -15.99 -16.21
N LEU A 21 42.64 -15.05 -15.58
CA LEU A 21 44.10 -15.11 -15.56
C LEU A 21 44.71 -14.37 -14.35
N LEU A 22 45.81 -14.94 -13.90
CA LEU A 22 46.46 -14.93 -12.59
C LEU A 22 47.62 -13.92 -12.50
N ALA A 23 47.71 -13.09 -11.45
CA ALA A 23 48.97 -12.59 -10.86
C ALA A 23 48.72 -11.66 -9.65
N GLY A 24 49.29 -11.97 -8.47
CA GLY A 24 49.63 -10.98 -7.43
C GLY A 24 51.14 -10.66 -7.45
N PRO A 25 51.78 -10.07 -6.42
CA PRO A 25 51.30 -9.36 -5.21
C PRO A 25 51.97 -7.95 -5.01
N ALA A 26 51.65 -7.21 -3.95
CA ALA A 26 52.55 -6.39 -3.09
C ALA A 26 51.95 -5.07 -2.53
N LEU A 27 52.19 -4.83 -1.23
CA LEU A 27 51.90 -3.64 -0.43
C LEU A 27 52.74 -2.40 -0.84
N ALA A 28 52.17 -1.19 -0.75
CA ALA A 28 52.77 0.00 -0.10
C ALA A 28 51.83 1.22 -0.10
N ALA A 29 51.94 2.04 0.94
CA ALA A 29 51.17 3.24 1.24
C ALA A 29 51.29 4.37 0.18
N GLY A 30 50.26 5.21 0.08
CA GLY A 30 50.29 6.46 -0.68
C GLY A 30 49.04 7.32 -0.47
N SER A 31 49.23 8.53 0.04
CA SER A 31 48.21 9.50 0.44
C SER A 31 47.60 10.30 -0.73
N THR A 32 46.26 10.42 -0.78
CA THR A 32 45.41 11.52 -1.37
C THR A 32 45.56 11.89 -2.88
N PRO A 33 44.62 12.63 -3.54
CA PRO A 33 43.21 12.97 -3.26
C PRO A 33 42.24 12.66 -4.44
N SER A 34 40.95 12.97 -4.26
CA SER A 34 39.97 13.37 -5.29
C SER A 34 39.53 12.37 -6.37
N SER A 35 38.29 11.91 -6.24
CA SER A 35 37.38 11.79 -7.39
C SER A 35 36.00 12.20 -6.91
N ALA A 36 35.68 13.48 -7.12
CA ALA A 36 34.34 13.99 -6.99
C ALA A 36 33.47 13.30 -8.04
N THR A 37 32.73 12.28 -7.61
CA THR A 37 31.60 11.77 -8.39
C THR A 37 30.58 12.90 -8.44
N THR A 38 30.57 13.64 -9.55
CA THR A 38 29.44 14.47 -9.95
C THR A 38 28.26 13.55 -10.12
N VAL A 39 27.40 13.47 -9.10
CA VAL A 39 26.10 12.84 -9.23
C VAL A 39 25.32 13.71 -10.19
N ALA A 40 25.18 13.25 -11.43
CA ALA A 40 24.28 13.85 -12.39
C ALA A 40 22.89 13.82 -11.77
N THR A 41 22.40 14.99 -11.39
CA THR A 41 21.00 15.21 -11.03
C THR A 41 20.18 14.77 -12.24
N ALA A 42 19.60 13.58 -12.16
CA ALA A 42 18.51 13.20 -13.05
C ALA A 42 17.45 14.27 -12.86
N SER A 43 17.25 15.09 -13.89
CA SER A 43 16.16 16.06 -13.92
C SER A 43 14.87 15.30 -13.68
N ASP A 44 14.29 15.61 -12.52
CA ASP A 44 12.97 15.24 -12.09
C ASP A 44 12.02 15.39 -13.28
N THR A 45 11.39 14.29 -13.69
CA THR A 45 10.20 14.37 -14.55
C THR A 45 9.03 14.73 -13.65
N ALA A 46 9.15 15.87 -12.98
CA ALA A 46 8.03 16.51 -12.33
C ALA A 46 7.08 16.93 -13.44
N GLY A 47 5.80 16.63 -13.26
CA GLY A 47 4.77 17.42 -13.94
C GLY A 47 4.98 18.92 -13.66
N PRO A 48 4.23 19.82 -14.34
CA PRO A 48 4.32 21.24 -14.03
C PRO A 48 4.23 21.43 -12.51
N SER A 49 5.22 22.12 -11.93
CA SER A 49 5.18 22.44 -10.50
C SER A 49 3.94 23.30 -10.24
N VAL A 50 3.38 23.27 -9.03
CA VAL A 50 2.20 24.09 -8.74
C VAL A 50 2.49 25.57 -9.02
N ASP A 51 3.74 26.01 -8.85
CA ASP A 51 4.24 27.33 -9.22
C ASP A 51 4.11 27.66 -10.72
N ASP A 52 4.28 26.69 -11.61
CA ASP A 52 4.18 26.89 -13.08
C ASP A 52 2.72 26.98 -13.57
N MET A 53 1.76 26.55 -12.76
CA MET A 53 0.34 26.58 -13.13
C MET A 53 -0.16 28.02 -13.25
N SER A 54 -1.05 28.29 -14.20
CA SER A 54 -1.79 29.54 -14.22
C SER A 54 -2.77 29.60 -13.04
N ASP A 55 -3.14 30.79 -12.60
CA ASP A 55 -4.08 30.94 -11.49
C ASP A 55 -5.44 30.29 -11.78
N ASP A 56 -5.85 30.28 -13.04
CA ASP A 56 -7.07 29.60 -13.47
C ASP A 56 -6.92 28.07 -13.42
N ASP A 57 -5.76 27.53 -13.81
CA ASP A 57 -5.49 26.10 -13.70
C ASP A 57 -5.46 25.62 -12.24
N VAL A 58 -4.92 26.44 -11.33
CA VAL A 58 -4.93 26.17 -9.88
C VAL A 58 -6.37 26.06 -9.38
N ARG A 59 -7.23 27.03 -9.74
CA ARG A 59 -8.66 26.99 -9.38
C ARG A 59 -9.35 25.76 -9.97
N VAL A 60 -9.10 25.45 -11.24
CA VAL A 60 -9.69 24.26 -11.88
C VAL A 60 -9.25 22.98 -11.20
N ALA A 61 -7.98 22.86 -10.80
CA ALA A 61 -7.47 21.68 -10.11
C ALA A 61 -8.16 21.47 -8.75
N ILE A 62 -8.33 22.53 -7.95
CA ILE A 62 -9.03 22.44 -6.66
C ILE A 62 -10.52 22.17 -6.87
N ALA A 63 -11.15 22.78 -7.89
CA ALA A 63 -12.55 22.51 -8.22
C ALA A 63 -12.78 21.03 -8.59
N ARG A 64 -11.83 20.40 -9.29
CA ARG A 64 -11.88 18.95 -9.58
C ARG A 64 -11.80 18.11 -8.30
N ILE A 65 -10.95 18.49 -7.35
CA ILE A 65 -10.89 17.82 -6.03
C ILE A 65 -12.22 17.94 -5.30
N ILE A 66 -12.83 19.13 -5.30
CA ILE A 66 -14.13 19.39 -4.67
C ILE A 66 -15.26 18.57 -5.32
N ALA A 67 -15.22 18.42 -6.65
CA ALA A 67 -16.24 17.71 -7.41
C ALA A 67 -16.11 16.18 -7.35
N ASP A 68 -14.96 15.65 -6.93
CA ASP A 68 -14.74 14.22 -6.79
C ASP A 68 -15.52 13.67 -5.58
N PRO A 69 -16.48 12.73 -5.78
CA PRO A 69 -17.27 12.17 -4.69
C PRO A 69 -16.47 11.30 -3.72
N THR A 70 -15.25 10.91 -4.09
CA THR A 70 -14.34 10.13 -3.24
C THR A 70 -13.48 11.02 -2.33
N THR A 71 -13.54 12.34 -2.51
CA THR A 71 -12.79 13.29 -1.68
C THR A 71 -13.23 13.20 -0.22
N GLY A 72 -12.24 13.01 0.65
CA GLY A 72 -12.44 12.95 2.10
C GLY A 72 -12.95 14.27 2.68
N ARG A 73 -13.55 14.20 3.87
CA ARG A 73 -14.23 15.35 4.49
C ARG A 73 -13.25 16.47 4.84
N ALA A 74 -12.06 16.11 5.35
CA ALA A 74 -11.04 17.08 5.70
C ALA A 74 -10.44 17.71 4.43
N VAL A 75 -10.14 16.90 3.40
CA VAL A 75 -9.65 17.42 2.10
C VAL A 75 -10.67 18.35 1.47
N TYR A 76 -11.96 17.99 1.47
CA TYR A 76 -13.03 18.84 0.95
C TYR A 76 -13.08 20.18 1.70
N ALA A 77 -13.07 20.16 3.03
CA ALA A 77 -13.12 21.38 3.84
C ALA A 77 -11.89 22.27 3.61
N ALA A 78 -10.70 21.68 3.49
CA ALA A 78 -9.47 22.40 3.20
C ALA A 78 -9.47 23.01 1.78
N ALA A 79 -10.01 22.28 0.80
CA ALA A 79 -10.16 22.76 -0.57
C ALA A 79 -11.12 23.96 -0.67
N GLN A 80 -12.25 23.91 0.02
CA GLN A 80 -13.21 25.02 0.11
C GLN A 80 -12.57 26.25 0.75
N LYS A 81 -11.86 26.06 1.88
CA LYS A 81 -11.15 27.15 2.55
C LYS A 81 -10.09 27.79 1.63
N ALA A 82 -9.38 26.99 0.84
CA ALA A 82 -8.40 27.51 -0.12
C ALA A 82 -9.08 28.31 -1.25
N MET A 83 -10.24 27.84 -1.74
CA MET A 83 -11.05 28.55 -2.74
C MET A 83 -11.57 29.91 -2.25
N ASP A 84 -11.90 30.01 -0.95
CA ASP A 84 -12.34 31.26 -0.31
C ASP A 84 -11.17 32.23 0.00
N GLY A 85 -9.93 31.78 -0.18
CA GLY A 85 -8.69 32.52 0.13
C GLY A 85 -8.03 33.19 -1.07
N THR A 86 -6.75 33.53 -0.92
CA THR A 86 -5.94 34.12 -2.00
C THR A 86 -5.39 33.04 -2.94
N ILE A 87 -4.76 33.45 -4.05
CA ILE A 87 -4.14 32.47 -4.96
C ILE A 87 -2.98 31.72 -4.30
N GLU A 88 -2.28 32.37 -3.37
CA GLU A 88 -1.23 31.75 -2.57
C GLU A 88 -1.80 30.66 -1.65
N ASP A 89 -2.98 30.86 -1.06
CA ASP A 89 -3.67 29.83 -0.28
C ASP A 89 -4.04 28.61 -1.14
N GLN A 90 -4.45 28.85 -2.38
CA GLN A 90 -4.80 27.81 -3.35
C GLN A 90 -3.58 27.00 -3.79
N ARG A 91 -2.46 27.67 -4.09
CA ARG A 91 -1.19 26.99 -4.41
C ARG A 91 -0.68 26.19 -3.22
N TYR A 92 -0.68 26.80 -2.02
CA TYR A 92 -0.30 26.12 -0.78
C TYR A 92 -1.16 24.87 -0.53
N PHE A 93 -2.46 24.93 -0.79
CA PHE A 93 -3.33 23.76 -0.65
C PHE A 93 -2.92 22.63 -1.60
N LEU A 94 -2.65 22.92 -2.88
CA LEU A 94 -2.25 21.90 -3.85
C LEU A 94 -0.88 21.29 -3.52
N GLU A 95 0.05 22.09 -3.01
CA GLU A 95 1.41 21.63 -2.65
C GLU A 95 1.44 20.85 -1.35
N THR A 96 0.81 21.39 -0.30
CA THR A 96 1.02 20.93 1.08
C THR A 96 -0.31 20.67 1.79
N GLY A 97 -1.25 21.62 1.71
CA GLY A 97 -2.49 21.58 2.50
C GLY A 97 -3.34 20.33 2.24
N ARG A 98 -3.36 19.83 1.00
CA ARG A 98 -4.06 18.60 0.61
C ARG A 98 -3.54 17.39 1.37
N TRP A 99 -2.22 17.23 1.51
CA TRP A 99 -1.63 16.06 2.17
C TRP A 99 -1.86 16.08 3.68
N ILE A 100 -1.85 17.26 4.29
CA ILE A 100 -2.21 17.44 5.71
C ILE A 100 -3.67 17.02 5.93
N ALA A 101 -4.57 17.54 5.10
CA ALA A 101 -5.99 17.22 5.18
C ALA A 101 -6.26 15.73 4.89
N GLN A 102 -5.54 15.15 3.94
CA GLN A 102 -5.64 13.73 3.63
C GLN A 102 -5.19 12.86 4.81
N ALA A 103 -4.14 13.25 5.53
CA ALA A 103 -3.71 12.52 6.73
C ALA A 103 -4.76 12.55 7.85
N GLU A 104 -5.55 13.62 7.96
CA GLU A 104 -6.69 13.67 8.89
C GLU A 104 -7.80 12.69 8.46
N ASP A 105 -8.14 12.67 7.16
CA ASP A 105 -9.11 11.72 6.62
C ASP A 105 -8.63 10.26 6.80
N ASP A 106 -7.35 10.01 6.61
CA ASP A 106 -6.72 8.69 6.78
C ASP A 106 -6.76 8.24 8.25
N ARG A 107 -6.45 9.13 9.21
CA ARG A 107 -6.61 8.85 10.65
C ARG A 107 -8.04 8.47 10.99
N VAL A 108 -9.02 9.20 10.45
CA VAL A 108 -10.45 8.91 10.66
C VAL A 108 -10.82 7.55 10.05
N ALA A 109 -10.30 7.21 8.88
CA ALA A 109 -10.52 5.91 8.26
C ALA A 109 -9.97 4.77 9.13
N ILE A 110 -8.76 4.91 9.66
CA ILE A 110 -8.14 3.92 10.56
C ILE A 110 -8.91 3.81 11.88
N ALA A 111 -9.34 4.94 12.46
CA ALA A 111 -10.16 4.93 13.68
C ALA A 111 -11.50 4.20 13.47
N ARG A 112 -12.10 4.31 12.28
CA ARG A 112 -13.32 3.56 11.93
C ARG A 112 -13.06 2.05 11.79
N ILE A 113 -11.91 1.67 11.23
CA ILE A 113 -11.48 0.26 11.20
C ILE A 113 -11.39 -0.27 12.63
N LEU A 114 -10.71 0.45 13.53
CA LEU A 114 -10.61 0.07 14.94
C LEU A 114 -11.97 -0.01 15.64
N ALA A 115 -12.87 0.94 15.37
CA ALA A 115 -14.20 0.96 15.97
C ALA A 115 -15.09 -0.22 15.53
N SER A 116 -14.80 -0.84 14.39
CA SER A 116 -15.54 -1.99 13.86
C SER A 116 -14.82 -3.33 14.07
N ALA A 117 -13.57 -3.32 14.53
CA ALA A 117 -12.78 -4.52 14.77
C ALA A 117 -13.27 -5.28 16.01
N ASP A 118 -13.36 -6.61 15.92
CA ASP A 118 -13.64 -7.47 17.07
C ASP A 118 -12.33 -7.77 17.82
N PRO A 119 -12.21 -7.37 19.11
CA PRO A 119 -11.01 -7.61 19.91
C PRO A 119 -10.60 -9.07 20.05
N LYS A 120 -11.45 -10.05 19.76
CA LYS A 120 -11.13 -11.49 19.87
C LYS A 120 -10.63 -12.07 18.56
N THR A 121 -11.07 -11.53 17.42
CA THR A 121 -10.76 -12.10 16.11
C THR A 121 -9.82 -11.26 15.28
N ASP A 122 -9.74 -9.96 15.52
CA ASP A 122 -9.07 -9.00 14.63
C ASP A 122 -7.79 -8.44 15.29
N LYS A 123 -6.98 -9.34 15.86
CA LYS A 123 -5.82 -8.98 16.70
C LYS A 123 -4.72 -8.30 15.88
N ALA A 124 -4.44 -8.81 14.69
CA ALA A 124 -3.44 -8.23 13.80
C ALA A 124 -3.92 -6.87 13.27
N VAL A 125 -5.19 -6.77 12.84
CA VAL A 125 -5.79 -5.49 12.40
C VAL A 125 -5.69 -4.44 13.50
N ILE A 126 -6.06 -4.78 14.74
CA ILE A 126 -5.98 -3.85 15.88
C ILE A 126 -4.53 -3.43 16.15
N ARG A 127 -3.60 -4.38 16.13
CA ARG A 127 -2.16 -4.11 16.37
C ARG A 127 -1.60 -3.14 15.33
N GLU A 128 -1.75 -3.46 14.06
CA GLU A 128 -1.19 -2.69 12.93
C GLU A 128 -1.86 -1.31 12.79
N ALA A 129 -3.18 -1.23 13.04
CA ALA A 129 -3.89 0.05 13.01
C ALA A 129 -3.43 0.99 14.13
N ASN A 130 -3.21 0.48 15.35
CA ASN A 130 -2.69 1.30 16.44
C ASN A 130 -1.24 1.75 16.16
N GLU A 131 -0.40 0.87 15.63
CA GLU A 131 0.97 1.23 15.23
C GLU A 131 0.98 2.36 14.19
N ALA A 132 0.09 2.31 13.19
CA ALA A 132 -0.04 3.37 12.21
C ALA A 132 -0.51 4.71 12.82
N LEU A 133 -1.45 4.67 13.77
CA LEU A 133 -1.93 5.85 14.48
C LEU A 133 -0.89 6.43 15.44
N ASP A 134 -0.08 5.58 16.09
CA ASP A 134 0.98 6.00 17.00
C ASP A 134 2.13 6.67 16.24
N ALA A 135 2.48 6.16 15.06
CA ALA A 135 3.46 6.79 14.19
C ALA A 135 2.97 8.15 13.64
N ASN A 136 1.66 8.25 13.35
CA ASN A 136 0.97 9.48 12.98
C ASN A 136 1.62 10.29 11.84
N THR A 137 2.19 9.61 10.84
CA THR A 137 2.73 10.27 9.65
C THR A 137 1.85 10.00 8.43
N PRO A 138 1.70 10.97 7.49
CA PRO A 138 0.88 10.76 6.29
C PRO A 138 1.27 9.49 5.51
N ALA A 139 2.57 9.22 5.38
CA ALA A 139 3.07 8.05 4.67
C ALA A 139 2.67 6.72 5.34
N VAL A 140 2.79 6.64 6.67
CA VAL A 140 2.45 5.40 7.41
C VAL A 140 0.94 5.17 7.43
N LEU A 141 0.15 6.21 7.67
CA LEU A 141 -1.32 6.13 7.65
C LEU A 141 -1.81 5.63 6.28
N ARG A 142 -1.26 6.20 5.20
CA ARG A 142 -1.58 5.80 3.83
C ARG A 142 -1.15 4.37 3.52
N ALA A 143 0.08 3.99 3.87
CA ALA A 143 0.59 2.64 3.64
C ALA A 143 -0.27 1.58 4.34
N PHE A 144 -0.71 1.84 5.57
CA PHE A 144 -1.63 0.96 6.28
C PHE A 144 -2.94 0.80 5.51
N LEU A 145 -3.58 1.89 5.08
CA LEU A 145 -4.86 1.82 4.36
C LEU A 145 -4.74 1.12 3.00
N GLU A 146 -3.64 1.32 2.27
CA GLU A 146 -3.44 0.73 0.94
C GLU A 146 -3.04 -0.75 0.99
N THR A 147 -2.22 -1.14 1.97
CA THR A 147 -1.65 -2.49 2.01
C THR A 147 -1.69 -3.12 3.39
N GLY A 148 -1.33 -2.39 4.45
CA GLY A 148 -1.24 -2.94 5.80
C GLY A 148 -2.54 -3.57 6.30
N TYR A 149 -3.68 -2.90 6.11
CA TYR A 149 -4.99 -3.38 6.53
C TYR A 149 -5.37 -4.72 5.86
N ARG A 150 -5.05 -4.87 4.58
CA ARG A 150 -5.30 -6.12 3.83
C ARG A 150 -4.42 -7.26 4.36
N LEU A 151 -3.15 -6.99 4.63
CA LEU A 151 -2.22 -7.98 5.19
C LEU A 151 -2.60 -8.38 6.62
N ALA A 152 -2.95 -7.41 7.45
CA ALA A 152 -3.39 -7.65 8.82
C ALA A 152 -4.66 -8.51 8.87
N ARG A 153 -5.64 -8.24 7.99
CA ARG A 153 -6.82 -9.10 7.85
C ARG A 153 -6.45 -10.53 7.44
N ALA A 154 -5.50 -10.70 6.53
CA ALA A 154 -5.06 -12.02 6.11
C ALA A 154 -4.40 -12.81 7.25
N GLU A 155 -3.66 -12.14 8.14
CA GLU A 155 -3.11 -12.76 9.36
C GLU A 155 -4.24 -13.25 10.28
N ASP A 156 -5.22 -12.39 10.56
CA ASP A 156 -6.38 -12.73 11.39
C ASP A 156 -7.22 -13.86 10.76
N ASP A 157 -7.41 -13.85 9.45
CA ASP A 157 -8.14 -14.87 8.70
C ASP A 157 -7.38 -16.22 8.73
N ARG A 158 -6.05 -16.24 8.57
CA ARG A 158 -5.26 -17.49 8.74
C ARG A 158 -5.41 -18.10 10.12
N VAL A 159 -5.42 -17.27 11.17
CA VAL A 159 -5.63 -17.76 12.55
C VAL A 159 -7.03 -18.37 12.67
N ARG A 160 -8.04 -17.79 12.01
CA ARG A 160 -9.40 -18.34 12.00
C ARG A 160 -9.46 -19.68 11.27
N VAL A 161 -8.82 -19.80 10.11
CA VAL A 161 -8.72 -21.08 9.38
C VAL A 161 -8.00 -22.15 10.21
N ALA A 162 -6.90 -21.79 10.86
CA ALA A 162 -6.17 -22.71 11.74
C ALA A 162 -7.04 -23.21 12.91
N ARG A 163 -7.92 -22.36 13.47
CA ARG A 163 -8.88 -22.77 14.50
C ARG A 163 -9.94 -23.73 13.97
N ILE A 164 -10.42 -23.54 12.74
CA ILE A 164 -11.33 -24.49 12.08
C ILE A 164 -10.64 -25.84 11.94
N LEU A 165 -9.40 -25.88 11.41
CA LEU A 165 -8.63 -27.12 11.24
C LEU A 165 -8.35 -27.85 12.56
N ALA A 166 -8.21 -27.12 13.66
CA ALA A 166 -7.99 -27.67 14.99
C ALA A 166 -9.25 -28.29 15.62
N ASP A 167 -10.44 -27.99 15.09
CA ASP A 167 -11.68 -28.61 15.56
C ASP A 167 -11.75 -30.07 15.02
N PRO A 168 -11.81 -31.07 15.91
CA PRO A 168 -11.87 -32.48 15.50
C PRO A 168 -13.23 -32.89 14.91
N THR A 169 -14.25 -32.02 14.99
CA THR A 169 -15.63 -32.33 14.59
C THR A 169 -16.00 -31.88 13.18
N ILE A 170 -15.11 -31.17 12.48
CA ILE A 170 -15.34 -30.72 11.09
C ILE A 170 -15.39 -31.90 10.12
N SER A 171 -16.15 -31.76 9.04
CA SER A 171 -16.20 -32.76 7.95
C SER A 171 -14.87 -32.83 7.20
N ASP A 172 -14.59 -33.98 6.56
CA ASP A 172 -13.39 -34.16 5.74
C ASP A 172 -13.35 -33.17 4.57
N ALA A 173 -14.51 -32.85 4.00
CA ALA A 173 -14.62 -31.87 2.93
C ALA A 173 -14.25 -30.45 3.42
N LEU A 174 -14.77 -30.04 4.59
CA LEU A 174 -14.45 -28.74 5.17
C LEU A 174 -12.97 -28.66 5.57
N ARG A 175 -12.40 -29.77 6.07
CA ARG A 175 -10.97 -29.87 6.37
C ARG A 175 -10.13 -29.66 5.12
N ALA A 176 -10.42 -30.36 4.02
CA ALA A 176 -9.69 -30.21 2.76
C ALA A 176 -9.78 -28.78 2.21
N ALA A 177 -10.95 -28.14 2.27
CA ALA A 177 -11.13 -26.76 1.82
C ALA A 177 -10.35 -25.75 2.70
N ALA A 178 -10.31 -25.97 4.02
CA ALA A 178 -9.54 -25.14 4.93
C ALA A 178 -8.02 -25.30 4.73
N GLU A 179 -7.54 -26.51 4.42
CA GLU A 179 -6.14 -26.78 4.08
C GLU A 179 -5.71 -26.09 2.79
N ASP A 180 -6.58 -26.00 1.78
CA ASP A 180 -6.30 -25.26 0.55
C ASP A 180 -6.29 -23.73 0.81
N ALA A 181 -7.27 -23.24 1.58
CA ALA A 181 -7.40 -21.82 1.86
C ALA A 181 -6.24 -21.24 2.69
N ILE A 182 -5.68 -21.99 3.65
CA ILE A 182 -4.64 -21.47 4.56
C ILE A 182 -3.34 -21.09 3.83
N ASP A 183 -3.03 -21.81 2.74
CA ASP A 183 -1.86 -21.58 1.88
C ASP A 183 -2.15 -20.59 0.73
N GLY A 184 -3.39 -20.12 0.62
CA GLY A 184 -3.85 -19.20 -0.42
C GLY A 184 -3.46 -17.73 -0.22
N THR A 185 -3.89 -16.93 -1.20
CA THR A 185 -3.81 -15.46 -1.19
C THR A 185 -4.72 -14.86 -0.10
N PRO A 186 -4.46 -13.62 0.35
CA PRO A 186 -5.37 -12.89 1.26
C PRO A 186 -6.83 -12.88 0.79
N GLU A 187 -7.04 -12.83 -0.52
CA GLU A 187 -8.36 -12.81 -1.14
C GLU A 187 -9.05 -14.18 -1.05
N GLU A 188 -8.30 -15.28 -1.26
CA GLU A 188 -8.80 -16.65 -1.11
C GLU A 188 -9.09 -16.99 0.36
N LEU A 189 -8.21 -16.60 1.29
CA LEU A 189 -8.45 -16.70 2.72
C LEU A 189 -9.75 -16.00 3.12
N ARG A 190 -9.93 -14.77 2.64
CA ARG A 190 -11.11 -13.97 2.95
C ARG A 190 -12.37 -14.62 2.41
N TYR A 191 -12.31 -15.08 1.16
CA TYR A 191 -13.42 -15.78 0.52
C TYR A 191 -13.80 -17.03 1.31
N PHE A 192 -12.83 -17.85 1.71
CA PHE A 192 -13.10 -19.06 2.47
C PHE A 192 -13.81 -18.77 3.80
N ILE A 193 -13.35 -17.76 4.54
CA ILE A 193 -13.95 -17.35 5.81
C ILE A 193 -15.36 -16.74 5.64
N GLU A 194 -15.60 -15.95 4.60
CA GLU A 194 -16.90 -15.28 4.41
C GLU A 194 -17.95 -16.16 3.75
N VAL A 195 -17.53 -17.03 2.83
CA VAL A 195 -18.43 -17.76 1.93
C VAL A 195 -18.05 -19.23 1.84
N GLY A 196 -16.79 -19.53 1.49
CA GLY A 196 -16.37 -20.87 1.09
C GLY A 196 -16.63 -21.96 2.14
N GLN A 197 -16.44 -21.66 3.43
CA GLN A 197 -16.72 -22.61 4.52
C GLN A 197 -18.20 -23.04 4.63
N TYR A 198 -19.13 -22.25 4.08
CA TYR A 198 -20.57 -22.53 4.09
C TYR A 198 -21.07 -23.20 2.81
N GLU A 199 -20.24 -23.21 1.75
CA GLU A 199 -20.53 -23.89 0.48
C GLU A 199 -20.07 -25.35 0.48
N VAL A 200 -19.25 -25.74 1.46
CA VAL A 200 -18.84 -27.13 1.63
C VAL A 200 -20.01 -27.90 2.25
N ASP A 201 -20.76 -28.63 1.43
CA ASP A 201 -21.82 -29.52 1.91
C ASP A 201 -21.25 -30.51 2.95
N GLY A 202 -21.97 -30.65 4.06
CA GLY A 202 -21.61 -31.48 5.22
C GLY A 202 -21.65 -32.99 4.96
#